data_AF-A0A940Z7Z5-F1
#
_entry.id   AF-A0A940Z7Z5-F1
#
_cell.length_a   1.000
_cell.length_b   1.000
_cell.length_c   1.000
_cell.angle_alpha   90.00
_cell.angle_beta   90.00
_cell.angle_gamma   90.00
#
_symmetry.space_group_name_H-M   'P 1'
#
loop_
_entity.id
_entity.type
_entity.pdbx_description
1 polymer ?
#
loop_
_entity_poly.entity_id
_entity_poly.type
_entity_poly.pdbx_seq_one_letter_code
_entity_poly.pdbx_strand_id
1 'polypeptide(L)'
;MIKKIPKMVGIQSASCAPLYQAFKKDWKETHPIQKKETIAEGIAIAEPVRGRQILEVLRKTEGEVLAVTEKEIKVTLKEMGRRGHFIEPTSAATIAGLKKYLSEKRRKEKVVSTLTGMGLKSAGKML
;
A
#
# COMPACT_ATOMS: atom_id res chain seq x y z
N MET A 1 0.65 20.66 21.08
CA MET A 1 0.86 19.24 21.45
C MET A 1 -0.03 18.33 20.61
N ILE A 2 0.46 17.15 20.20
CA ILE A 2 -0.29 16.13 19.45
C ILE A 2 -0.99 15.19 20.44
N LYS A 3 -2.32 15.02 20.31
CA LYS A 3 -3.14 14.25 21.26
C LYS A 3 -3.34 12.77 20.91
N LYS A 4 -3.10 12.39 19.64
CA LYS A 4 -3.35 11.03 19.15
C LYS A 4 -2.41 10.70 18.00
N ILE A 5 -1.89 9.48 17.99
CA ILE A 5 -1.15 8.90 16.85
C ILE A 5 -2.18 8.39 15.82
N PRO A 6 -2.03 8.70 14.52
CA PRO A 6 -2.92 8.19 13.49
C PRO A 6 -2.84 6.66 13.37
N LYS A 7 -3.93 6.04 12.92
CA LYS A 7 -3.91 4.64 12.52
C LYS A 7 -3.00 4.49 11.31
N MET A 8 -2.10 3.50 11.35
CA MET A 8 -1.22 3.23 10.21
C MET A 8 -1.85 2.19 9.30
N VAL A 9 -1.94 2.51 8.01
CA VAL A 9 -2.45 1.57 6.99
C VAL A 9 -1.33 1.27 6.01
N GLY A 10 -0.89 0.01 5.97
CA GLY A 10 0.14 -0.46 5.04
C GLY A 10 -0.49 -1.06 3.78
N ILE A 11 0.02 -0.73 2.60
CA ILE A 11 -0.48 -1.27 1.34
C ILE A 11 0.62 -2.07 0.64
N GLN A 12 0.28 -3.27 0.17
CA GLN A 12 1.17 -4.10 -0.66
C GLN A 12 0.48 -4.49 -1.98
N SER A 13 1.26 -4.79 -3.01
CA SER A 13 0.72 -5.51 -4.17
C SER A 13 0.36 -6.93 -3.74
N ALA A 14 -0.79 -7.43 -4.19
CA ALA A 14 -1.19 -8.83 -3.99
C ALA A 14 -0.19 -9.83 -4.60
N SER A 15 0.59 -9.41 -5.60
CA SER A 15 1.70 -10.18 -6.18
C SER A 15 2.92 -10.28 -5.25
N CYS A 16 3.03 -9.43 -4.24
CA CYS A 16 4.16 -9.39 -3.29
C CYS A 16 3.70 -8.83 -1.93
N ALA A 17 3.04 -9.67 -1.12
CA ALA A 17 2.34 -9.24 0.09
C ALA A 17 2.78 -9.93 1.41
N PRO A 18 4.08 -10.01 1.76
CA PRO A 18 4.52 -10.72 2.97
C PRO A 18 3.99 -10.11 4.28
N LEU A 19 3.87 -8.78 4.38
CA LEU A 19 3.30 -8.12 5.57
C LEU A 19 1.81 -8.39 5.69
N TYR A 20 1.07 -8.37 4.57
CA TYR A 20 -0.34 -8.71 4.56
C TYR A 20 -0.58 -10.13 5.09
N GLN A 21 0.21 -11.09 4.61
CA GLN A 21 0.12 -12.48 5.06
C GLN A 21 0.43 -12.61 6.56
N ALA A 22 1.54 -12.02 7.00
CA ALA A 22 1.95 -12.06 8.40
C ALA A 22 0.91 -11.38 9.32
N PHE A 23 0.38 -10.23 8.93
CA PHE A 23 -0.63 -9.50 9.69
C PHE A 23 -1.94 -10.29 9.79
N LYS A 24 -2.43 -10.88 8.68
CA LYS A 24 -3.67 -11.69 8.66
C LYS A 24 -3.56 -12.98 9.47
N LYS A 25 -2.37 -13.59 9.53
CA LYS A 25 -2.10 -14.81 10.30
C LYS A 25 -1.61 -14.56 11.73
N ASP A 26 -1.60 -13.29 12.15
CA ASP A 26 -1.08 -12.82 13.43
C ASP A 26 0.36 -13.28 13.75
N TRP A 27 1.22 -13.32 12.74
CA TRP A 27 2.63 -13.66 12.91
C TRP A 27 3.43 -12.49 13.48
N LYS A 28 4.44 -12.78 14.31
CA LYS A 28 5.33 -11.75 14.86
C LYS A 28 6.28 -11.18 13.80
N GLU A 29 6.61 -11.96 12.78
CA GLU A 29 7.58 -11.62 11.75
C GLU A 29 7.06 -12.01 10.37
N THR A 30 7.64 -11.41 9.32
CA THR A 30 7.39 -11.81 7.94
C THR A 30 8.31 -12.95 7.55
N HIS A 31 7.82 -13.86 6.70
CA HIS A 31 8.66 -14.83 6.02
C HIS A 31 8.89 -14.39 4.56
N PRO A 32 10.06 -14.68 3.97
CA PRO A 32 10.28 -14.48 2.56
C PRO A 32 9.20 -15.18 1.73
N ILE A 33 8.74 -14.53 0.68
CA ILE A 33 7.77 -15.11 -0.26
C ILE A 33 8.32 -15.12 -1.68
N GLN A 34 7.83 -16.04 -2.51
CA GLN A 34 8.03 -15.93 -3.94
C GLN A 34 7.09 -14.84 -4.49
N LYS A 35 7.66 -13.71 -4.93
CA LYS A 35 6.87 -12.64 -5.56
C LYS A 35 6.52 -13.01 -6.99
N LYS A 36 5.34 -12.57 -7.43
CA LYS A 36 4.96 -12.50 -8.84
C LYS A 36 5.32 -11.11 -9.38
N GLU A 37 5.30 -10.98 -10.69
CA GLU A 37 5.49 -9.69 -11.35
C GLU A 37 4.42 -8.68 -10.89
N THR A 38 4.86 -7.43 -10.69
CA THR A 38 3.99 -6.31 -10.34
C THR A 38 4.53 -5.04 -10.98
N ILE A 39 3.62 -4.20 -11.47
CA ILE A 39 3.99 -2.88 -11.99
C ILE A 39 4.41 -1.91 -10.86
N ALA A 40 4.07 -2.22 -9.61
CA ALA A 40 4.41 -1.43 -8.43
C ALA A 40 5.77 -1.86 -7.84
N GLU A 41 6.83 -1.73 -8.64
CA GLU A 41 8.19 -2.20 -8.32
C GLU A 41 8.72 -1.69 -6.97
N GLY A 42 8.39 -0.44 -6.59
CA GLY A 42 8.84 0.18 -5.34
C GLY A 42 8.34 -0.51 -4.06
N ILE A 43 7.34 -1.37 -4.17
CA ILE A 43 6.80 -2.17 -3.05
C ILE A 43 6.90 -3.69 -3.31
N ALA A 44 7.67 -4.11 -4.32
CA ALA A 44 7.90 -5.52 -4.67
C ALA A 44 8.98 -6.18 -3.81
N ILE A 45 8.84 -6.06 -2.48
CA ILE A 45 9.80 -6.52 -1.47
C ILE A 45 9.32 -7.83 -0.86
N ALA A 46 9.92 -8.93 -1.30
CA ALA A 46 9.59 -10.29 -0.87
C ALA A 46 10.01 -10.58 0.59
N GLU A 47 11.08 -9.94 1.05
CA GLU A 47 11.63 -10.09 2.39
C GLU A 47 11.88 -8.70 3.00
N PRO A 48 10.88 -8.13 3.71
CA PRO A 48 11.02 -6.81 4.30
C PRO A 48 12.00 -6.84 5.47
N VAL A 49 13.15 -6.17 5.34
CA VAL A 49 14.20 -6.08 6.38
C VAL A 49 13.65 -5.58 7.73
N ARG A 50 12.63 -4.71 7.69
CA ARG A 50 11.97 -4.15 8.88
C ARG A 50 10.58 -4.74 9.13
N GLY A 51 10.31 -5.95 8.64
CA GLY A 51 8.99 -6.57 8.67
C GLY A 51 8.37 -6.62 10.07
N ARG A 52 9.15 -7.09 11.06
CA ARG A 52 8.74 -7.12 12.47
C ARG A 52 8.34 -5.74 13.01
N GLN A 53 9.18 -4.72 12.79
CA GLN A 53 8.93 -3.35 13.27
C GLN A 53 7.68 -2.76 12.64
N ILE A 54 7.44 -3.02 11.35
CA ILE A 54 6.24 -2.58 10.64
C ILE A 54 5.00 -3.24 11.26
N LEU A 55 5.01 -4.56 11.47
CA LEU A 55 3.90 -5.29 12.10
C LEU A 55 3.59 -4.78 13.51
N GLU A 56 4.63 -4.48 14.31
CA GLU A 56 4.46 -3.89 15.65
C GLU A 56 3.75 -2.53 15.60
N VAL A 57 4.15 -1.64 14.69
CA VAL A 57 3.53 -0.31 14.53
C VAL A 57 2.08 -0.42 14.07
N LEU A 58 1.81 -1.30 13.10
CA LEU A 58 0.45 -1.54 12.62
C LEU A 58 -0.47 -1.99 13.77
N ARG A 59 -0.02 -2.95 14.60
CA ARG A 59 -0.79 -3.40 15.77
C ARG A 59 -0.95 -2.29 16.82
N LYS A 60 0.15 -1.61 17.20
CA LYS A 60 0.14 -0.54 18.22
C LYS A 60 -0.76 0.64 17.87
N THR A 61 -0.94 0.90 16.58
CA THR A 61 -1.78 2.01 16.09
C THR A 61 -3.20 1.58 15.73
N GLU A 62 -3.61 0.35 16.06
CA GLU A 62 -4.89 -0.24 15.63
C GLU A 62 -5.10 -0.11 14.10
N GLY A 63 -3.99 -0.27 13.38
CA GLY A 63 -3.87 -0.16 11.95
C GLY A 63 -4.19 -1.47 11.23
N GLU A 64 -3.93 -1.48 9.93
CA GLU A 64 -4.18 -2.65 9.09
C GLU A 64 -3.25 -2.70 7.88
N VAL A 65 -3.12 -3.88 7.29
CA VAL A 65 -2.42 -4.07 6.02
C VAL A 65 -3.43 -4.55 4.98
N LEU A 66 -3.39 -3.93 3.81
CA LEU A 66 -4.20 -4.32 2.66
C LEU A 66 -3.32 -4.75 1.50
N ALA A 67 -3.81 -5.72 0.75
CA ALA A 67 -3.25 -6.10 -0.54
C ALA A 67 -4.17 -5.63 -1.67
N VAL A 68 -3.56 -5.05 -2.72
CA VAL A 68 -4.24 -4.59 -3.93
C VAL A 68 -3.72 -5.32 -5.16
N THR A 69 -4.63 -5.68 -6.05
CA THR A 69 -4.35 -6.40 -7.29
C THR A 69 -3.74 -5.49 -8.35
N GLU A 70 -3.02 -6.07 -9.32
CA GLU A 70 -2.49 -5.33 -10.47
C GLU A 70 -3.57 -4.57 -11.24
N LYS A 71 -4.79 -5.12 -11.31
CA LYS A 71 -5.94 -4.46 -11.93
C LYS A 71 -6.33 -3.18 -11.17
N GLU A 72 -6.42 -3.24 -9.84
CA GLU A 72 -6.75 -2.09 -9.00
C GLU A 72 -5.67 -0.99 -9.10
N ILE A 73 -4.39 -1.37 -9.16
CA ILE A 73 -3.28 -0.44 -9.36
C ILE A 73 -3.40 0.26 -10.73
N LYS A 74 -3.58 -0.50 -11.82
CA LYS A 74 -3.71 0.05 -13.18
C LYS A 74 -4.92 0.98 -13.34
N VAL A 75 -6.07 0.59 -12.80
CA VAL A 75 -7.28 1.41 -12.83
C VAL A 75 -7.08 2.71 -12.06
N THR A 76 -6.49 2.63 -10.87
CA THR A 76 -6.23 3.81 -10.04
C THR A 76 -5.21 4.74 -10.67
N LEU A 77 -4.17 4.20 -11.30
CA LEU A 77 -3.16 4.99 -12.02
C LEU A 77 -3.80 5.85 -13.13
N LYS A 78 -4.66 5.24 -13.96
CA LYS A 78 -5.40 5.94 -15.01
C LYS A 78 -6.37 6.98 -14.46
N GLU A 79 -7.09 6.65 -13.39
CA GLU A 79 -7.99 7.59 -12.73
C GLU A 79 -7.26 8.81 -12.17
N MET A 80 -6.14 8.60 -11.49
CA MET A 80 -5.34 9.69 -10.93
C MET A 80 -4.78 10.59 -12.03
N GLY A 81 -4.31 10.02 -13.14
CA GLY A 81 -3.89 10.78 -14.31
C GLY A 81 -5.01 11.67 -14.87
N ARG A 82 -6.24 11.14 -15.02
CA ARG A 82 -7.42 11.91 -15.45
C ARG A 82 -7.80 13.04 -14.48
N ARG A 83 -7.40 12.94 -13.21
CA ARG A 83 -7.60 13.96 -12.18
C ARG A 83 -6.44 14.96 -12.08
N GLY A 84 -5.47 14.90 -13.00
CA GLY A 84 -4.31 15.79 -13.02
C GLY A 84 -3.14 15.36 -12.13
N HIS A 85 -3.19 14.14 -11.58
CA HIS A 85 -2.11 13.60 -10.74
C HIS A 85 -1.26 12.60 -11.52
N PHE A 86 -0.08 13.05 -11.96
CA PHE A 86 0.89 12.18 -12.63
C PHE A 86 1.79 11.47 -11.62
N ILE A 87 1.35 10.29 -11.17
CA ILE A 87 2.01 9.49 -10.12
C ILE A 87 2.57 8.18 -10.68
N GLU A 88 3.54 7.58 -9.99
CA GLU A 88 4.04 6.24 -10.34
C GLU A 88 3.08 5.11 -9.88
N PRO A 89 3.21 3.88 -10.40
CA PRO A 89 2.36 2.75 -10.01
C PRO A 89 2.36 2.43 -8.51
N THR A 90 3.49 2.55 -7.81
CA THR A 90 3.57 2.35 -6.35
C THR A 90 2.71 3.35 -5.58
N SER A 91 2.68 4.62 -6.00
CA SER A 91 1.79 5.62 -5.42
C SER A 91 0.32 5.34 -5.74
N ALA A 92 0.03 4.82 -6.94
CA ALA A 92 -1.32 4.39 -7.29
C ALA A 92 -1.79 3.20 -6.44
N ALA A 93 -0.90 2.29 -6.04
CA ALA A 93 -1.22 1.21 -5.13
C ALA A 93 -1.74 1.73 -3.78
N THR A 94 -1.10 2.76 -3.21
CA THR A 94 -1.56 3.40 -1.96
C THR A 94 -2.98 3.96 -2.09
N ILE A 95 -3.29 4.63 -3.21
CA ILE A 95 -4.63 5.18 -3.46
C ILE A 95 -5.67 4.08 -3.72
N ALA A 96 -5.30 3.00 -4.41
CA ALA A 96 -6.17 1.83 -4.58
C ALA A 96 -6.52 1.21 -3.21
N GLY A 97 -5.51 1.07 -2.35
CA GLY A 97 -5.66 0.59 -0.99
C GLY A 97 -6.55 1.50 -0.14
N LEU A 98 -6.38 2.81 -0.27
CA LEU A 98 -7.23 3.80 0.39
C LEU A 98 -8.71 3.67 -0.01
N LYS A 99 -9.01 3.49 -1.30
CA LYS A 99 -10.38 3.29 -1.77
C LYS A 99 -11.00 2.04 -1.15
N LYS A 100 -10.25 0.95 -1.12
CA LYS A 100 -10.67 -0.31 -0.47
C LYS A 100 -10.91 -0.11 1.02
N TYR A 101 -9.95 0.48 1.73
CA TYR A 101 -10.06 0.83 3.15
C TYR A 101 -11.34 1.61 3.45
N LEU A 102 -11.60 2.70 2.69
CA LEU A 102 -12.76 3.56 2.92
C LEU A 102 -14.09 2.91 2.55
N SER A 103 -14.11 1.98 1.58
CA SER A 103 -15.34 1.28 1.18
C SER A 103 -15.93 0.43 2.30
N GLU A 104 -15.11 0.00 3.26
CA GLU A 104 -15.52 -0.81 4.41
C GLU A 104 -15.89 0.04 5.64
N LYS A 105 -15.59 1.35 5.65
CA LYS A 105 -15.86 2.22 6.81
C LYS A 105 -17.21 2.92 6.67
N ARG A 106 -18.01 2.84 7.73
CA ARG A 106 -19.30 3.56 7.84
C ARG A 106 -19.17 5.02 8.26
N ARG A 107 -18.00 5.44 8.75
CA ARG A 107 -17.75 6.78 9.31
C ARG A 107 -16.79 7.57 8.43
N LYS A 108 -17.00 8.89 8.34
CA LYS A 108 -16.05 9.81 7.70
C LYS A 108 -14.78 9.89 8.54
N GLU A 109 -13.63 9.62 7.92
CA GLU A 109 -12.32 9.71 8.54
C GLU A 109 -11.45 10.75 7.81
N LYS A 110 -10.57 11.44 8.54
CA LYS A 110 -9.52 12.27 7.93
C LYS A 110 -8.33 11.38 7.63
N VAL A 111 -8.04 11.19 6.35
CA VAL A 111 -6.96 10.31 5.90
C VAL A 111 -5.91 11.09 5.14
N VAL A 112 -4.66 10.79 5.42
CA VAL A 112 -3.50 11.30 4.68
C VAL A 112 -2.89 10.10 3.96
N SER A 113 -2.74 10.22 2.64
CA SER A 113 -2.09 9.21 1.80
C SER A 113 -0.79 9.77 1.27
N THR A 114 0.27 8.96 1.30
CA THR A 114 1.58 9.33 0.78
C THR A 114 1.71 8.88 -0.68
N LEU A 115 2.07 9.83 -1.54
CA LEU A 115 2.45 9.57 -2.93
C LEU A 115 3.98 9.60 -2.99
N THR A 116 4.59 8.42 -2.99
CA THR A 116 6.04 8.23 -2.82
C THR A 116 6.86 8.59 -4.05
N GLY A 117 6.24 8.71 -5.23
CA GLY A 117 6.95 9.01 -6.46
C GLY A 117 6.08 9.56 -7.59
N MET A 118 6.73 10.34 -8.45
CA MET A 118 6.13 11.00 -9.60
C MET A 118 6.12 10.07 -10.83
N GLY A 119 5.12 10.24 -11.70
CA GLY A 119 4.96 9.44 -12.91
C GLY A 119 6.15 9.50 -13.87
N LEU A 120 6.97 10.56 -13.82
CA LEU A 120 8.18 10.69 -14.65
C LEU A 120 9.18 9.56 -14.42
N LYS A 121 9.23 8.97 -13.21
CA LYS A 121 10.09 7.81 -12.92
C LYS A 121 9.68 6.55 -13.70
N SER A 122 8.45 6.52 -14.21
CA SER A 122 7.86 5.34 -14.86
C SER A 122 7.32 5.67 -16.26
N ALA A 123 7.68 6.82 -16.84
CA ALA A 123 7.09 7.32 -18.09
C ALA A 123 7.19 6.30 -19.24
N GLY A 124 8.33 5.65 -19.42
CA GLY A 124 8.54 4.63 -20.46
C GLY A 124 7.81 3.29 -20.22
N LYS A 125 7.24 3.08 -19.03
CA LYS A 125 6.46 1.87 -18.67
C LYS A 125 4.96 2.16 -18.56
N MET A 126 4.56 3.43 -18.62
CA MET A 126 3.18 3.90 -18.44
C MET A 126 2.48 4.31 -19.74
N LEU A 127 3.27 4.55 -20.81
CA LEU A 127 2.85 4.69 -22.20
C LEU A 127 2.83 3.31 -22.88
#